data_AF-A0A376UGN2-F1
#
_entry.id   AF-A0A376UGN2-F1
#
_cell.length_a   1.000
_cell.length_b   1.000
_cell.length_c   1.000
_cell.angle_alpha   90.00
_cell.angle_beta   90.00
_cell.angle_gamma   90.00
#
_symmetry.space_group_name_H-M   'P 1'
#
loop_
_entity.id
_entity.type
_entity.pdbx_description
1 polymer ?
#
loop_
_entity_poly.entity_id
_entity_poly.type
_entity_poly.pdbx_seq_one_letter_code
_entity_poly.pdbx_strand_id
1 'polypeptide(L)' 'MTDHDGMRIALDGVASKALRLHDVEKQNLEGNALEQAVANAIFPQEDLRGSVAYKRYITGVLVADLYADCQQAGEEAV' A
#
# COMPACT_ATOMS: atom_id res chain seq x y z
N MET A 1 23.16 -10.49 9.46
CA MET A 1 22.37 -9.80 8.42
C MET A 1 20.98 -10.40 8.51
N THR A 2 20.12 -9.82 9.32
CA THR A 2 18.72 -10.24 9.35
C THR A 2 18.14 -9.87 7.99
N ASP A 3 17.67 -10.88 7.25
CA ASP A 3 16.73 -10.67 6.15
C ASP A 3 15.57 -9.87 6.74
N HIS A 4 15.57 -8.55 6.56
CA HIS A 4 14.33 -7.80 6.62
C HIS A 4 13.53 -8.34 5.45
N ASP A 5 12.62 -9.26 5.76
CA ASP A 5 11.67 -9.81 4.84
C ASP A 5 10.90 -8.61 4.25
N GLY A 6 11.35 -8.12 3.10
CA GLY A 6 11.04 -6.77 2.63
C GLY A 6 9.55 -6.53 2.48
N MET A 7 9.14 -5.27 2.58
CA MET A 7 7.74 -4.84 2.43
C MET A 7 7.06 -5.54 1.23
N ARG A 8 5.89 -6.16 1.47
CA ARG A 8 5.06 -6.77 0.42
C ARG A 8 3.68 -6.14 0.43
N ILE A 9 3.26 -5.62 -0.72
CA ILE A 9 1.99 -4.90 -0.86
C ILE A 9 1.11 -5.68 -1.84
N ALA A 10 0.11 -6.36 -1.31
CA ALA A 10 -0.93 -7.04 -2.07
C ALA A 10 -2.29 -6.39 -1.82
N LEU A 11 -3.00 -6.06 -2.89
CA LEU A 11 -4.26 -5.32 -2.88
C LEU A 11 -5.34 -6.13 -3.55
N ASP A 12 -6.56 -6.08 -3.02
CA ASP A 12 -7.77 -6.63 -3.63
C ASP A 12 -8.90 -5.59 -3.62
N GLY A 13 -9.87 -5.72 -4.52
CA GLY A 13 -11.03 -4.82 -4.63
C GLY A 13 -10.77 -3.49 -5.35
N VAL A 14 -9.52 -3.21 -5.74
CA VAL A 14 -9.12 -2.01 -6.53
C VAL A 14 -8.67 -2.35 -7.96
N ALA A 15 -8.75 -3.62 -8.33
CA ALA A 15 -8.48 -4.15 -9.65
C ALA A 15 -9.44 -5.34 -9.92
N SER A 16 -9.44 -5.86 -11.15
CA SER A 16 -10.28 -7.01 -11.52
C SER A 16 -9.89 -8.33 -10.83
N LYS A 17 -8.70 -8.37 -10.23
CA LYS A 17 -8.14 -9.46 -9.44
C LYS A 17 -7.18 -8.89 -8.42
N ALA A 18 -6.83 -9.68 -7.41
CA ALA A 18 -5.75 -9.33 -6.49
C ALA A 18 -4.46 -8.98 -7.25
N LEU A 19 -3.82 -7.89 -6.85
CA LEU A 19 -2.65 -7.30 -7.49
C LEU A 19 -1.54 -7.09 -6.45
N ARG A 20 -0.32 -7.48 -6.79
CA ARG A 20 0.86 -7.17 -5.99
C ARG A 20 1.65 -6.02 -6.61
N LEU A 21 1.99 -5.01 -5.82
CA LEU A 21 2.67 -3.79 -6.28
C LEU A 21 4.19 -3.92 -6.23
N HIS A 22 4.75 -4.88 -6.98
CA HIS A 22 6.19 -5.18 -6.99
C HIS A 22 7.10 -3.98 -7.25
N ASP A 23 6.67 -3.03 -8.08
CA ASP A 23 7.48 -1.86 -8.39
C ASP A 23 7.48 -0.83 -7.26
N VAL A 24 6.39 -0.76 -6.47
CA VAL A 24 6.32 0.10 -5.28
C VAL A 24 7.16 -0.51 -4.14
N GLU A 25 7.11 -1.83 -3.97
CA GLU A 25 7.92 -2.57 -2.98
C GLU A 25 9.42 -2.25 -3.10
N LYS A 26 9.93 -2.08 -4.32
CA LYS A 26 11.35 -1.80 -4.60
C LYS A 26 11.77 -0.35 -4.33
N GLN A 27 10.83 0.57 -4.15
CA GLN A 27 11.13 2.00 -3.99
C GLN A 27 11.44 2.38 -2.53
N ASN A 28 11.18 1.49 -1.57
CA ASN A 28 11.45 1.70 -0.14
C ASN A 28 10.91 3.06 0.36
N LEU A 29 9.67 3.35 0.01
CA LEU A 29 8.98 4.61 0.34
C LEU A 29 8.20 4.47 1.65
N GLU A 30 7.98 5.59 2.33
CA GLU A 30 7.23 5.66 3.58
C GLU A 30 6.30 6.89 3.62
N GLY A 31 5.31 6.87 4.52
CA GLY A 31 4.36 7.95 4.73
C GLY A 31 3.70 8.45 3.45
N ASN A 32 3.65 9.78 3.26
CA ASN A 32 3.04 10.41 2.09
C ASN A 32 3.63 9.95 0.74
N ALA A 33 4.92 9.59 0.69
CA ALA A 33 5.53 9.11 -0.54
C ALA A 33 5.01 7.73 -0.93
N LEU A 34 4.84 6.85 0.06
CA LEU A 34 4.25 5.52 -0.14
C LEU A 34 2.78 5.63 -0.52
N GLU A 35 2.01 6.48 0.17
CA GLU A 35 0.61 6.75 -0.16
C GLU A 35 0.46 7.14 -1.64
N GLN A 36 1.24 8.13 -2.08
CA GLN A 36 1.15 8.64 -3.44
C GLN A 36 1.59 7.60 -4.49
N ALA A 37 2.63 6.80 -4.19
CA ALA A 37 3.09 5.75 -5.08
C ALA A 37 2.04 4.64 -5.24
N VAL A 38 1.39 4.21 -4.16
CA VAL A 38 0.30 3.23 -4.20
C VAL A 38 -0.89 3.78 -4.98
N ALA A 39 -1.31 5.02 -4.70
CA ALA A 39 -2.43 5.66 -5.40
C ALA A 39 -2.20 5.75 -6.92
N ASN A 40 -0.96 6.00 -7.34
CA ASN A 40 -0.57 6.06 -8.75
C ASN A 40 -0.42 4.70 -9.42
N ALA A 41 -0.14 3.65 -8.64
CA ALA A 41 0.07 2.30 -9.15
C ALA A 41 -1.24 1.54 -9.44
N ILE A 42 -2.40 2.08 -9.01
CA ILE A 42 -3.71 1.44 -9.17
C ILE A 42 -4.67 2.22 -10.09
N PHE A 43 -5.52 1.45 -10.77
CA PHE A 43 -6.46 1.97 -11.78
C PHE A 43 -7.88 1.44 -11.51
N PRO A 44 -8.48 1.77 -10.35
CA PRO A 44 -9.80 1.29 -9.99
C PRO A 44 -10.88 1.87 -10.91
N GLN A 45 -12.01 1.16 -11.00
CA GLN A 45 -13.23 1.66 -11.63
C GLN A 45 -14.18 2.23 -10.59
N GLU A 46 -14.96 3.24 -10.97
CA GLU A 46 -16.05 3.74 -10.14
C GLU A 46 -17.20 2.72 -10.07
N ASP A 47 -17.76 2.55 -8.88
CA ASP A 47 -18.95 1.73 -8.63
C ASP A 47 -19.64 2.19 -7.33
N LEU A 48 -20.64 1.44 -6.88
CA LEU A 48 -21.38 1.71 -5.63
C LEU A 48 -20.49 1.78 -4.37
N ARG A 49 -19.27 1.24 -4.41
CA ARG A 49 -18.32 1.23 -3.30
C ARG A 49 -17.43 2.48 -3.29
N GLY A 50 -17.49 3.31 -4.33
CA GLY A 50 -16.85 4.63 -4.35
C GLY A 50 -16.28 5.03 -5.72
N SER A 51 -15.92 6.31 -5.80
CA SER A 51 -15.30 6.91 -6.99
C SER A 51 -13.86 6.45 -7.19
N VAL A 52 -13.34 6.62 -8.41
CA VAL A 52 -11.92 6.36 -8.73
C VAL A 52 -10.99 7.14 -7.81
N ALA A 53 -11.28 8.43 -7.61
CA ALA A 53 -10.49 9.31 -6.76
C ALA A 53 -10.46 8.82 -5.31
N TYR A 54 -11.64 8.46 -4.77
CA TYR A 54 -11.74 7.94 -3.41
C TYR A 54 -10.95 6.63 -3.24
N LYS A 55 -11.12 5.65 -4.15
CA LYS A 55 -10.44 4.36 -4.08
C LYS A 55 -8.92 4.50 -4.16
N ARG A 56 -8.41 5.42 -4.99
CA ARG A 56 -6.97 5.73 -5.06
C ARG A 56 -6.46 6.29 -3.74
N TYR A 57 -7.15 7.29 -3.21
CA TYR A 57 -6.78 7.95 -1.97
C TYR A 57 -6.79 6.97 -0.79
N ILE A 58 -7.92 6.30 -0.52
CA ILE A 58 -8.07 5.45 0.66
C ILE A 58 -7.09 4.27 0.63
N THR A 59 -6.80 3.71 -0.55
CA THR A 59 -5.84 2.60 -0.65
C THR A 59 -4.42 3.06 -0.36
N GLY A 60 -4.03 4.25 -0.84
CA GLY A 60 -2.74 4.83 -0.53
C GLY A 60 -2.56 5.06 0.97
N VAL A 61 -3.54 5.71 1.61
CA VAL A 61 -3.53 5.98 3.05
C VAL A 61 -3.43 4.69 3.85
N LEU A 62 -4.32 3.72 3.59
CA LEU A 62 -4.35 2.47 4.35
C LEU A 62 -3.04 1.69 4.25
N VAL A 63 -2.41 1.65 3.07
CA VAL A 63 -1.12 0.95 2.92
C VAL A 63 -0.01 1.68 3.69
N ALA A 64 0.02 3.01 3.64
CA ALA A 64 1.03 3.79 4.35
C ALA A 64 0.89 3.66 5.88
N ASP A 65 -0.34 3.74 6.39
CA ASP A 65 -0.63 3.59 7.82
C ASP A 65 -0.31 2.17 8.31
N LEU A 66 -0.76 1.13 7.59
CA LEU A 66 -0.46 -0.26 7.93
C LEU A 66 1.05 -0.54 7.92
N TYR A 67 1.79 0.06 7.00
CA TYR A 67 3.24 -0.08 6.96
C TYR A 67 3.90 0.60 8.17
N ALA A 68 3.45 1.80 8.55
CA ALA A 68 3.94 2.48 9.75
C ALA A 68 3.65 1.67 11.02
N ASP A 69 2.44 1.10 11.14
CA ASP A 69 2.07 0.21 12.25
C ASP A 69 2.98 -1.03 12.31
N CYS A 70 3.30 -1.63 11.16
CA CYS A 70 4.21 -2.78 11.09
C CYS A 70 5.63 -2.43 11.57
N GLN A 71 6.14 -1.23 11.26
CA GLN A 71 7.45 -0.78 11.72
C GLN A 71 7.45 -0.59 13.24
N GLN A 72 6.43 0.08 13.79
CA GLN A 72 6.32 0.31 15.23
C GLN A 72 6.17 -0.98 16.03
N ALA A 73 5.33 -1.92 15.56
CA ALA A 73 5.19 -3.23 16.20
C ALA A 73 6.50 -4.06 16.16
N GLY A 74 7.30 -3.88 15.11
CA GLY A 74 8.63 -4.49 15.02
C GLY A 74 9.65 -3.87 15.99
N GLU A 75 9.51 -2.58 16.30
CA GLU A 75 10.34 -1.87 17.29
C GLU A 75 10.00 -2.25 18.74
N GLU A 76 8.71 -2.51 19.05
CA GLU A 76 8.28 -2.90 20.41
C GLU A 76 8.64 -4.36 20.79
N ALA A 77 8.95 -5.20 19.81
CA ALA A 77 9.23 -6.63 20.03
C ALA A 77 10.71 -6.94 20.35
N VAL A 78 11.55 -5.92 20.61
CA VAL A 78 13.00 -6.02 20.84
C VAL A 78 13.41 -5.71 22.28
#